data_AF-A0A380EBT3-F1
#
_entry.id   AF-A0A380EBT3-F1
#
_cell.length_a   1.000
_cell.length_b   1.000
_cell.length_c   1.000
_cell.angle_alpha   90.00
_cell.angle_beta   90.00
_cell.angle_gamma   90.00
#
_symmetry.space_group_name_H-M   'P 1'
#
loop_
_entity.id
_entity.type
_entity.pdbx_description
1 polymer ?
#
loop_
_entity_poly.entity_id
_entity_poly.type
_entity_poly.pdbx_seq_one_letter_code
_entity_poly.pdbx_strand_id
1 'polypeptide(L)'
;MNDDEFKTASQMIINKTNYLIDLMHRHRLKRPLILLNWNTLTGDTFITNGEYFRGGIIIEQLLKLSSKVEGIGYWLNYDLHVSHCKNERDYMNSIELFHQYNGKRPVYFTALLFNKLTSNILYSDDTCIVTGTDSNFQILLYDAKHFNPYLALDNQMNMRATEMIHLNINALEEGMYKIKHFTLDKENGALFNLWRKHHTIHGMDKDSIDYVNRMSFPKLEVYDIDITDTLALNIKMITNGIHLIEVKRYPSS
;
A
#
# COMPACT_ATOMS: atom_id res chain seq x y z
N MET A 1 8.75 23.07 -2.23
CA MET A 1 8.49 22.20 -3.38
C MET A 1 7.02 22.37 -3.75
N ASN A 2 6.72 22.75 -4.99
CA ASN A 2 5.35 22.95 -5.48
C ASN A 2 4.72 21.58 -5.86
N ASP A 3 3.39 21.46 -5.91
CA ASP A 3 2.69 20.20 -6.19
C ASP A 3 3.06 19.60 -7.57
N ASP A 4 3.39 20.44 -8.56
CA ASP A 4 3.85 20.01 -9.88
C ASP A 4 5.19 19.26 -9.84
N GLU A 5 6.09 19.63 -8.92
CA GLU A 5 7.37 18.94 -8.73
C GLU A 5 7.16 17.54 -8.14
N PHE A 6 6.20 17.39 -7.21
CA PHE A 6 5.81 16.09 -6.66
C PHE A 6 5.17 15.18 -7.71
N LYS A 7 4.28 15.72 -8.53
CA LYS A 7 3.63 14.99 -9.63
C LYS A 7 4.64 14.55 -10.70
N THR A 8 5.65 15.37 -10.97
CA THR A 8 6.73 15.00 -11.89
C THR A 8 7.62 13.90 -11.30
N ALA A 9 7.92 13.99 -10.00
CA ALA A 9 8.70 12.97 -9.30
C ALA A 9 7.99 11.61 -9.28
N SER A 10 6.65 11.59 -9.12
CA SER A 10 5.88 10.34 -9.06
C SER A 10 5.90 9.54 -10.37
N GLN A 11 6.01 10.21 -11.52
CA GLN A 11 6.10 9.54 -12.83
C GLN A 11 7.52 9.29 -13.32
N MET A 12 8.53 9.83 -12.64
CA MET A 12 9.92 9.68 -13.06
C MET A 12 10.34 8.21 -13.20
N ILE A 13 9.95 7.34 -12.26
CA ILE A 13 10.35 5.93 -12.27
C ILE A 13 9.72 5.21 -13.46
N ILE A 14 8.41 5.36 -13.65
CA ILE A 14 7.69 4.73 -14.77
C ILE A 14 8.25 5.23 -16.11
N ASN A 15 8.50 6.54 -16.25
CA ASN A 15 9.04 7.12 -17.46
C ASN A 15 10.45 6.59 -17.77
N LYS A 16 11.32 6.46 -16.76
CA LYS A 16 12.65 5.85 -16.91
C LYS A 16 12.56 4.38 -17.29
N THR A 17 11.64 3.63 -16.70
CA THR A 17 11.39 2.22 -17.04
C THR A 17 10.95 2.09 -18.51
N ASN A 18 9.97 2.89 -18.96
CA ASN A 18 9.54 2.90 -20.35
C ASN A 18 10.68 3.25 -21.31
N TYR A 19 11.47 4.27 -20.99
CA TYR A 19 12.64 4.65 -21.80
C TYR A 19 13.65 3.50 -21.94
N LEU A 20 13.92 2.76 -20.86
CA LEU A 20 14.81 1.60 -20.89
C LEU A 20 14.23 0.46 -21.72
N ILE A 21 12.93 0.18 -21.60
CA ILE A 21 12.24 -0.81 -22.43
C ILE A 21 12.37 -0.43 -23.92
N ASP A 22 12.14 0.83 -24.28
CA ASP A 22 12.29 1.32 -25.66
C ASP A 22 13.73 1.19 -26.16
N LEU A 23 14.72 1.45 -25.30
CA LEU A 23 16.13 1.25 -25.63
C LEU A 23 16.44 -0.23 -25.87
N MET A 24 15.93 -1.13 -25.02
CA MET A 24 16.09 -2.58 -25.18
C MET A 24 15.47 -3.05 -26.50
N HIS A 25 14.28 -2.56 -26.86
CA HIS A 25 13.65 -2.86 -28.15
C HIS A 25 14.50 -2.40 -29.34
N ARG A 26 14.99 -1.15 -29.32
CA ARG A 26 15.85 -0.59 -30.38
C ARG A 26 17.13 -1.41 -30.59
N HIS A 27 17.72 -1.92 -29.51
CA HIS A 27 18.92 -2.75 -29.55
C HIS A 27 18.63 -4.26 -29.65
N ARG A 28 17.37 -4.67 -29.85
CA ARG A 28 16.94 -6.08 -29.96
C ARG A 28 17.34 -6.93 -28.75
N LEU A 29 17.39 -6.33 -27.56
CA LEU A 29 17.70 -7.02 -26.30
C LEU A 29 16.43 -7.69 -25.77
N LYS A 30 16.39 -9.03 -25.83
CA LYS A 30 15.32 -9.87 -25.27
C LYS A 30 15.78 -10.48 -23.94
N ARG A 31 15.84 -9.65 -22.90
CA ARG A 31 16.25 -10.07 -21.55
C ARG A 31 15.22 -9.55 -20.52
N PRO A 32 15.00 -10.28 -19.41
CA PRO A 32 14.26 -9.78 -18.27
C PRO A 32 14.78 -8.42 -17.81
N LEU A 33 13.87 -7.48 -17.55
CA LEU A 33 14.20 -6.22 -16.88
C LEU A 33 13.79 -6.34 -15.42
N ILE A 34 14.74 -6.13 -14.51
CA ILE A 34 14.53 -6.19 -13.07
C ILE A 34 14.97 -4.86 -12.47
N LEU A 35 14.09 -4.21 -11.71
CA LEU A 35 14.42 -3.00 -10.98
C LEU A 35 15.00 -3.39 -9.63
N LEU A 36 16.30 -3.22 -9.42
CA LEU A 36 16.94 -3.64 -8.16
C LEU A 36 16.70 -2.67 -7.00
N ASN A 37 16.63 -1.36 -7.32
CA ASN A 37 16.64 -0.29 -6.33
C ASN A 37 15.45 0.66 -6.51
N TRP A 38 14.25 0.18 -6.21
CA TRP A 38 13.02 0.97 -6.27
C TRP A 38 12.62 1.52 -4.90
N ASN A 39 12.11 2.76 -4.87
CA ASN A 39 11.44 3.36 -3.73
C ASN A 39 10.54 4.52 -4.14
N THR A 40 9.41 4.65 -3.44
CA THR A 40 8.62 5.88 -3.35
C THR A 40 8.79 6.56 -1.98
N LEU A 41 9.53 5.91 -1.07
CA LEU A 41 9.87 6.36 0.27
C LEU A 41 10.96 7.44 0.19
N THR A 42 10.55 8.70 0.10
CA THR A 42 11.45 9.85 0.14
C THR A 42 11.03 10.81 1.25
N GLY A 43 11.99 11.33 2.01
CA GLY A 43 11.76 12.23 3.14
C GLY A 43 12.70 11.96 4.31
N ASP A 44 13.05 13.00 5.05
CA ASP A 44 14.03 13.00 6.14
C ASP A 44 13.45 13.42 7.50
N THR A 45 12.14 13.65 7.55
CA THR A 45 11.42 14.08 8.76
C THR A 45 10.38 13.06 9.18
N PHE A 46 9.90 13.16 10.42
CA PHE A 46 8.77 12.37 10.91
C PHE A 46 7.51 12.57 10.06
N ILE A 47 7.25 13.80 9.61
CA ILE A 47 6.09 14.13 8.79
C ILE A 47 6.20 13.43 7.44
N THR A 48 7.36 13.60 6.78
CA THR A 48 7.57 13.06 5.45
C THR A 48 7.77 11.55 5.47
N ASN A 49 8.50 10.95 6.42
CA ASN A 49 8.77 9.50 6.39
C ASN A 49 7.74 8.67 7.18
N GLY A 50 7.07 9.29 8.15
CA GLY A 50 6.16 8.59 9.07
C GLY A 50 4.68 8.94 8.91
N GLU A 51 4.32 10.20 9.12
CA GLU A 51 2.92 10.64 9.20
C GLU A 51 2.22 10.67 7.84
N TYR A 52 2.94 11.04 6.79
CA TYR A 52 2.41 11.02 5.42
C TYR A 52 2.21 9.59 4.93
N PHE A 53 0.95 9.16 4.99
CA PHE A 53 0.55 7.83 4.56
C PHE A 53 0.60 7.70 3.02
N ARG A 54 1.38 6.75 2.53
CA ARG A 54 1.66 6.54 1.10
C ARG A 54 1.13 5.21 0.54
N GLY A 55 0.25 4.52 1.25
CA GLY A 55 -0.16 3.16 0.90
C GLY A 55 -0.57 3.02 -0.57
N GLY A 56 -1.61 3.73 -0.98
CA GLY A 56 -2.13 3.63 -2.34
C GLY A 56 -1.19 4.19 -3.41
N ILE A 57 -0.33 5.16 -3.09
CA ILE A 57 0.76 5.59 -4.00
C ILE A 57 1.74 4.43 -4.27
N ILE A 58 2.10 3.67 -3.24
CA ILE A 58 2.99 2.50 -3.40
C ILE A 58 2.30 1.43 -4.25
N ILE A 59 1.02 1.14 -3.99
CA ILE A 59 0.23 0.16 -4.77
C ILE A 59 0.10 0.58 -6.24
N GLU A 60 -0.23 1.84 -6.52
CA GLU A 60 -0.32 2.38 -7.88
C GLU A 60 0.96 2.11 -8.66
N GLN A 61 2.12 2.42 -8.06
CA GLN A 61 3.42 2.22 -8.69
C GLN A 61 3.75 0.74 -8.86
N LEU A 62 3.45 -0.10 -7.87
CA LEU A 62 3.64 -1.56 -7.99
C LEU A 62 2.84 -2.13 -9.16
N LEU A 63 1.55 -1.78 -9.29
CA LEU A 63 0.69 -2.23 -10.39
C LEU A 63 1.20 -1.75 -11.76
N LYS A 64 1.59 -0.46 -11.85
CA LYS A 64 2.11 0.12 -13.10
C LYS A 64 3.46 -0.48 -13.52
N LEU A 65 4.31 -0.82 -12.56
CA LEU A 65 5.63 -1.39 -12.82
C LEU A 65 5.57 -2.90 -13.06
N SER A 66 4.75 -3.65 -12.33
CA SER A 66 4.65 -5.12 -12.45
C SER A 66 4.15 -5.57 -13.83
N SER A 67 3.42 -4.70 -14.55
CA SER A 67 3.04 -4.95 -15.94
C SER A 67 4.17 -4.74 -16.96
N LYS A 68 5.33 -4.23 -16.52
CA LYS A 68 6.44 -3.78 -17.37
C LYS A 68 7.77 -4.47 -17.08
N VAL A 69 7.97 -4.94 -15.85
CA VAL A 69 9.24 -5.53 -15.39
C VAL A 69 9.02 -6.87 -14.73
N GLU A 70 10.04 -7.71 -14.75
CA GLU A 70 9.97 -9.09 -14.24
C GLU A 70 10.23 -9.16 -12.73
N GLY A 71 10.76 -8.09 -12.13
CA GLY A 71 10.95 -7.99 -10.70
C GLY A 71 11.17 -6.56 -10.22
N ILE A 72 10.75 -6.31 -8.98
CA ILE A 72 10.91 -5.03 -8.28
C ILE A 72 11.55 -5.31 -6.92
N GLY A 73 12.77 -4.82 -6.71
CA GLY A 73 13.50 -4.83 -5.46
C GLY A 73 13.37 -3.49 -4.76
N TYR A 74 12.95 -3.53 -3.49
CA TYR A 74 13.00 -2.36 -2.62
C TYR A 74 14.44 -2.04 -2.26
N TRP A 75 14.84 -0.78 -2.42
CA TRP A 75 16.12 -0.32 -1.86
C TRP A 75 15.96 -0.05 -0.37
N LEU A 76 16.61 -0.85 0.48
CA LEU A 76 16.60 -0.67 1.92
C LEU A 76 17.99 -0.26 2.38
N ASN A 77 18.09 0.69 3.30
CA ASN A 77 19.38 1.20 3.79
C ASN A 77 19.56 1.03 5.30
N TYR A 78 18.66 0.32 6.00
CA TYR A 78 18.61 0.26 7.46
C TYR A 78 19.96 -0.04 8.14
N ASP A 79 20.64 -1.15 7.80
CA ASP A 79 21.87 -1.55 8.49
C ASP A 79 23.04 -0.57 8.28
N LEU A 80 23.19 -0.11 7.03
CA LEU A 80 24.16 0.94 6.68
C LEU A 80 23.82 2.27 7.38
N HIS A 81 22.52 2.55 7.54
CA HIS A 81 22.07 3.79 8.15
C HIS A 81 22.28 3.79 9.67
N VAL A 82 21.86 2.73 10.37
CA VAL A 82 21.95 2.61 11.84
C VAL A 82 23.39 2.67 12.33
N SER A 83 24.33 2.07 11.61
CA SER A 83 25.76 2.10 11.96
C SER A 83 26.41 3.49 11.84
N HIS A 84 25.77 4.42 11.12
CA HIS A 84 26.25 5.79 10.91
C HIS A 84 25.33 6.88 11.47
N CYS A 85 24.19 6.52 12.09
CA CYS A 85 23.27 7.44 12.74
C CYS A 85 23.92 8.16 13.93
N LYS A 86 23.89 9.49 13.95
CA LYS A 86 24.34 10.29 15.11
C LYS A 86 23.20 10.87 15.93
N ASN A 87 22.02 11.00 15.33
CA ASN A 87 20.84 11.58 15.95
C ASN A 87 19.54 10.97 15.39
N GLU A 88 18.40 11.33 15.97
CA GLU A 88 17.07 10.84 15.58
C GLU A 88 16.68 11.25 14.15
N ARG A 89 17.08 12.44 13.69
CA ARG A 89 16.82 12.90 12.32
C ARG A 89 17.59 12.06 11.30
N ASP A 90 18.84 11.70 11.62
CA ASP A 90 19.59 10.74 10.80
C ASP A 90 18.79 9.44 10.75
N TYR A 91 18.37 8.89 11.89
CA TYR A 91 17.60 7.66 11.93
C TYR A 91 16.29 7.72 11.11
N MET A 92 15.61 8.87 11.07
CA MET A 92 14.41 9.08 10.24
C MET A 92 14.68 9.09 8.73
N ASN A 93 15.92 9.05 8.26
CA ASN A 93 16.27 8.82 6.86
C ASN A 93 16.31 7.32 6.47
N SER A 94 16.01 6.42 7.41
CA SER A 94 15.97 4.99 7.10
C SER A 94 14.78 4.66 6.18
N ILE A 95 15.10 3.84 5.19
CA ILE A 95 14.17 3.15 4.31
C ILE A 95 14.18 1.69 4.73
N GLU A 96 13.09 1.26 5.35
CA GLU A 96 12.97 -0.04 5.99
C GLU A 96 11.54 -0.58 5.82
N LEU A 97 11.40 -1.90 5.75
CA LEU A 97 10.10 -2.57 5.85
C LEU A 97 9.70 -2.80 7.31
N PHE A 98 10.70 -2.92 8.17
CA PHE A 98 10.58 -3.16 9.60
C PHE A 98 11.28 -2.04 10.35
N HIS A 99 10.52 -1.32 11.14
CA HIS A 99 11.03 -0.45 12.18
C HIS A 99 11.46 -1.28 13.39
N GLN A 100 12.11 -0.63 14.35
CA GLN A 100 12.58 -1.20 15.62
C GLN A 100 11.66 -2.28 16.19
N TYR A 101 12.27 -3.32 16.78
CA TYR A 101 11.54 -4.40 17.44
C TYR A 101 10.51 -5.10 16.54
N ASN A 102 10.83 -5.27 15.25
CA ASN A 102 9.99 -5.96 14.25
C ASN A 102 8.67 -5.24 13.94
N GLY A 103 8.59 -3.93 14.19
CA GLY A 103 7.43 -3.11 13.85
C GLY A 103 7.27 -2.99 12.34
N LYS A 104 6.25 -3.62 11.77
CA LYS A 104 6.00 -3.58 10.33
C LYS A 104 5.53 -2.19 9.90
N ARG A 105 6.21 -1.59 8.93
CA ARG A 105 5.80 -0.30 8.36
C ARG A 105 4.68 -0.50 7.33
N PRO A 106 3.90 0.54 7.01
CA PRO A 106 2.87 0.46 5.96
C PRO A 106 3.35 -0.14 4.64
N VAL A 107 4.59 0.16 4.21
CA VAL A 107 5.20 -0.40 3.00
C VAL A 107 5.35 -1.94 3.02
N TYR A 108 5.52 -2.54 4.20
CA TYR A 108 5.50 -4.00 4.32
C TYR A 108 4.11 -4.54 3.96
N PHE A 109 3.07 -3.89 4.48
CA PHE A 109 1.70 -4.32 4.24
C PHE A 109 1.24 -4.05 2.82
N THR A 110 1.70 -2.99 2.15
CA THR A 110 1.43 -2.81 0.72
C THR A 110 2.00 -3.96 -0.11
N ALA A 111 3.23 -4.40 0.18
CA ALA A 111 3.81 -5.57 -0.49
C ALA A 111 3.04 -6.87 -0.16
N LEU A 112 2.62 -7.04 1.09
CA LEU A 112 1.82 -8.19 1.52
C LEU A 112 0.46 -8.24 0.81
N LEU A 113 -0.26 -7.12 0.73
CA LEU A 113 -1.57 -7.03 0.08
C LEU A 113 -1.44 -7.19 -1.44
N PHE A 114 -0.41 -6.60 -2.06
CA PHE A 114 -0.11 -6.79 -3.47
C PHE A 114 0.13 -8.27 -3.82
N ASN A 115 0.88 -8.99 -2.98
CA ASN A 115 1.18 -10.41 -3.18
C ASN A 115 -0.03 -11.35 -2.99
N LYS A 116 -1.18 -10.83 -2.55
CA LYS A 116 -2.44 -11.60 -2.48
C LYS A 116 -3.21 -11.61 -3.80
N LEU A 117 -2.90 -10.69 -4.72
CA LEU A 117 -3.50 -10.68 -6.04
C LEU A 117 -3.07 -11.92 -6.82
N THR A 118 -4.00 -12.46 -7.59
CA THR A 118 -3.71 -13.55 -8.52
C THR A 118 -3.33 -12.99 -9.88
N SER A 119 -2.75 -13.82 -10.76
CA SER A 119 -2.32 -13.39 -12.09
C SER A 119 -3.47 -13.21 -13.09
N ASN A 120 -4.65 -13.78 -12.83
CA ASN A 120 -5.79 -13.69 -13.74
C ASN A 120 -6.58 -12.40 -13.47
N ILE A 121 -6.47 -11.40 -14.35
CA ILE A 121 -7.15 -10.11 -14.21
C ILE A 121 -8.56 -10.22 -14.80
N LEU A 122 -9.58 -9.96 -13.98
CA LEU A 122 -10.99 -9.93 -14.39
C LEU A 122 -11.44 -8.50 -14.76
N TYR A 123 -10.90 -7.50 -14.06
CA TYR A 123 -11.20 -6.08 -14.28
C TYR A 123 -10.03 -5.22 -13.82
N SER A 124 -9.79 -4.08 -14.47
CA SER A 124 -8.84 -3.08 -13.99
C SER A 124 -9.19 -1.69 -14.52
N ASP A 125 -9.03 -0.69 -13.67
CA ASP A 125 -9.00 0.73 -14.01
C ASP A 125 -7.89 1.45 -13.21
N ASP A 126 -7.92 2.79 -13.17
CA ASP A 126 -6.91 3.62 -12.52
C ASP A 126 -6.92 3.54 -10.97
N THR A 127 -7.95 2.96 -10.35
CA THR A 127 -8.17 2.93 -8.90
C THR A 127 -8.58 1.56 -8.35
N CYS A 128 -8.88 0.62 -9.24
CA CYS A 128 -9.40 -0.70 -8.92
C CYS A 128 -8.73 -1.77 -9.79
N ILE A 129 -8.37 -2.89 -9.20
CA ILE A 129 -8.05 -4.13 -9.93
C ILE A 129 -8.77 -5.30 -9.29
N VAL A 130 -9.35 -6.16 -10.13
CA VAL A 130 -10.01 -7.40 -9.72
C VAL A 130 -9.26 -8.57 -10.35
N THR A 131 -8.83 -9.52 -9.51
CA THR A 131 -8.11 -10.71 -9.96
C THR A 131 -8.75 -11.97 -9.42
N GLY A 132 -8.70 -13.08 -10.15
CA GLY A 132 -9.13 -14.40 -9.66
C GLY A 132 -10.05 -15.10 -10.64
N THR A 133 -11.08 -15.76 -10.12
CA THR A 133 -12.11 -16.47 -10.89
C THR A 133 -13.49 -16.04 -10.39
N ASP A 134 -14.54 -16.38 -11.14
CA ASP A 134 -15.93 -15.95 -10.84
C ASP A 134 -16.39 -16.31 -9.42
N SER A 135 -15.90 -17.42 -8.86
CA SER A 135 -16.22 -17.89 -7.50
C SER A 135 -15.15 -17.62 -6.43
N ASN A 136 -13.99 -17.07 -6.81
CA ASN A 136 -12.88 -16.80 -5.90
C ASN A 136 -11.99 -15.68 -6.47
N PHE A 137 -12.23 -14.45 -6.02
CA PHE A 137 -11.55 -13.28 -6.54
C PHE A 137 -11.14 -12.32 -5.43
N GLN A 138 -10.24 -11.41 -5.78
CA GLN A 138 -9.77 -10.31 -4.95
C GLN A 138 -10.10 -9.00 -5.65
N ILE A 139 -10.71 -8.07 -4.91
CA ILE A 139 -10.87 -6.68 -5.33
C ILE A 139 -9.84 -5.86 -4.55
N LEU A 140 -8.93 -5.19 -5.24
CA LEU A 140 -8.02 -4.22 -4.66
C LEU A 140 -8.42 -2.82 -5.14
N LEU A 141 -8.93 -2.03 -4.20
CA LEU A 141 -9.19 -0.61 -4.37
C LEU A 141 -8.09 0.20 -3.68
N TYR A 142 -7.70 1.30 -4.29
CA TYR A 142 -6.73 2.21 -3.70
C TYR A 142 -6.98 3.64 -4.16
N ASP A 143 -6.64 4.59 -3.29
CA ASP A 143 -6.54 6.00 -3.66
C ASP A 143 -5.06 6.41 -3.71
N ALA A 144 -4.64 7.19 -4.70
CA ALA A 144 -3.25 7.58 -4.90
C ALA A 144 -3.13 9.09 -5.18
N LYS A 145 -3.32 9.90 -4.15
CA LYS A 145 -3.16 11.36 -4.24
C LYS A 145 -1.70 11.74 -3.97
N HIS A 146 -1.04 12.24 -5.01
CA HIS A 146 0.29 12.81 -4.94
C HIS A 146 0.18 14.30 -4.59
N PHE A 147 0.43 14.64 -3.34
CA PHE A 147 0.38 16.01 -2.84
C PHE A 147 1.57 16.28 -1.90
N ASN A 148 1.89 17.55 -1.68
CA ASN A 148 2.94 17.92 -0.75
C ASN A 148 2.68 17.36 0.67
N PRO A 149 3.58 16.51 1.24
CA PRO A 149 3.39 15.88 2.55
C PRO A 149 3.10 16.86 3.70
N TYR A 150 3.57 18.11 3.62
CA TYR A 150 3.29 19.12 4.64
C TYR A 150 1.81 19.55 4.66
N LEU A 151 1.06 19.35 3.58
CA LEU A 151 -0.39 19.55 3.56
C LEU A 151 -1.14 18.49 4.37
N ALA A 152 -0.51 17.34 4.68
CA ALA A 152 -1.11 16.34 5.56
C ALA A 152 -1.30 16.85 7.00
N LEU A 153 -0.61 17.94 7.39
CA LEU A 153 -0.75 18.60 8.69
C LEU A 153 -1.97 19.53 8.76
N ASP A 154 -2.59 19.85 7.62
CA ASP A 154 -3.78 20.70 7.59
C ASP A 154 -5.04 19.90 7.94
N ASN A 155 -5.60 20.18 9.11
CA ASN A 155 -6.81 19.56 9.62
C ASN A 155 -8.03 19.76 8.70
N GLN A 156 -8.11 20.85 7.93
CA GLN A 156 -9.22 21.08 7.00
C GLN A 156 -9.11 20.22 5.73
N MET A 157 -7.89 19.92 5.27
CA MET A 157 -7.68 18.95 4.19
C MET A 157 -7.98 17.52 4.65
N ASN A 158 -7.60 17.17 5.89
CA ASN A 158 -7.87 15.85 6.47
C ASN A 158 -9.37 15.50 6.58
N MET A 159 -10.26 16.48 6.73
CA MET A 159 -11.72 16.27 6.79
C MET A 159 -12.38 16.09 5.40
N ARG A 160 -11.78 16.60 4.32
CA ARG A 160 -12.27 16.44 2.92
C ARG A 160 -11.68 15.21 2.22
N ALA A 161 -10.90 14.41 2.95
CA ALA A 161 -10.03 13.36 2.45
C ALA A 161 -10.70 11.97 2.36
N THR A 162 -12.02 11.88 2.44
CA THR A 162 -12.75 10.61 2.48
C THR A 162 -13.82 10.58 1.41
N GLU A 163 -13.80 9.53 0.58
CA GLU A 163 -14.79 9.29 -0.47
C GLU A 163 -15.57 8.00 -0.17
N MET A 164 -16.86 7.98 -0.49
CA MET A 164 -17.68 6.77 -0.44
C MET A 164 -17.68 6.11 -1.82
N ILE A 165 -17.16 4.89 -1.89
CA ILE A 165 -17.12 4.09 -3.11
C ILE A 165 -18.22 3.02 -3.00
N HIS A 166 -19.06 2.96 -4.03
CA HIS A 166 -20.11 1.96 -4.17
C HIS A 166 -19.69 0.98 -5.25
N LEU A 167 -19.54 -0.30 -4.91
CA LEU A 167 -19.25 -1.37 -5.85
C LEU A 167 -20.43 -2.32 -5.94
N ASN A 168 -20.81 -2.68 -7.17
CA ASN A 168 -21.74 -3.76 -7.45
C ASN A 168 -21.04 -4.79 -8.34
N ILE A 169 -20.92 -6.02 -7.84
CA ILE A 169 -20.40 -7.16 -8.59
C ILE A 169 -21.61 -8.02 -8.93
N ASN A 170 -22.05 -7.96 -10.18
CA ASN A 170 -23.26 -8.61 -10.66
C ASN A 170 -22.95 -9.99 -11.26
N ALA A 171 -24.00 -10.77 -11.55
CA ALA A 171 -23.89 -12.08 -12.19
C ALA A 171 -23.00 -13.09 -11.44
N LEU A 172 -22.99 -13.01 -10.10
CA LEU A 172 -22.39 -14.02 -9.25
C LEU A 172 -23.32 -15.21 -9.09
N GLU A 173 -22.77 -16.41 -9.07
CA GLU A 173 -23.55 -17.62 -8.78
C GLU A 173 -24.19 -17.55 -7.39
N GLU A 174 -25.46 -17.95 -7.31
CA GLU A 174 -26.19 -18.03 -6.05
C GLU A 174 -25.45 -18.92 -5.04
N GLY A 175 -25.31 -18.45 -3.81
CA GLY A 175 -24.77 -19.23 -2.70
C GLY A 175 -24.14 -18.39 -1.61
N MET A 176 -23.54 -19.07 -0.64
CA MET A 176 -22.88 -18.44 0.50
C MET A 176 -21.41 -18.13 0.16
N TYR A 177 -20.98 -16.91 0.46
CA TYR A 177 -19.63 -16.44 0.24
C TYR A 177 -19.00 -15.98 1.54
N LYS A 178 -17.71 -16.25 1.68
CA LYS A 178 -16.85 -15.66 2.69
C LYS A 178 -16.20 -14.40 2.15
N ILE A 179 -16.32 -13.31 2.90
CA ILE A 179 -15.63 -12.05 2.62
C ILE A 179 -14.52 -11.86 3.66
N LYS A 180 -13.31 -11.52 3.19
CA LYS A 180 -12.24 -10.97 4.03
C LYS A 180 -11.85 -9.60 3.51
N HIS A 181 -12.04 -8.57 4.32
CA HIS A 181 -11.78 -7.19 3.95
C HIS A 181 -10.62 -6.65 4.77
N PHE A 182 -9.49 -6.45 4.11
CA PHE A 182 -8.32 -5.75 4.65
C PHE A 182 -8.43 -4.26 4.35
N THR A 183 -8.22 -3.43 5.36
CA THR A 183 -8.12 -1.98 5.22
C THR A 183 -6.77 -1.52 5.74
N LEU A 184 -6.01 -0.84 4.87
CA LEU A 184 -4.69 -0.27 5.19
C LEU A 184 -4.70 1.22 4.83
N ASP A 185 -4.65 2.07 5.84
CA ASP A 185 -4.72 3.53 5.71
C ASP A 185 -4.00 4.22 6.89
N LYS A 186 -4.13 5.55 7.02
CA LYS A 186 -3.50 6.33 8.11
C LYS A 186 -4.04 6.00 9.51
N GLU A 187 -5.21 5.39 9.60
CA GLU A 187 -5.88 4.95 10.83
C GLU A 187 -5.69 3.45 11.10
N ASN A 188 -5.46 2.66 10.04
CA ASN A 188 -5.37 1.20 10.06
C ASN A 188 -4.03 0.75 9.47
N GLY A 189 -3.10 0.28 10.32
CA GLY A 189 -1.78 -0.19 9.90
C GLY A 189 -0.67 0.86 9.84
N ALA A 190 -0.96 2.09 10.29
CA ALA A 190 0.02 3.17 10.42
C ALA A 190 0.83 3.06 11.73
N LEU A 191 2.00 2.42 11.66
CA LEU A 191 2.87 2.15 12.81
C LEU A 191 3.26 3.39 13.63
N PHE A 192 3.73 4.45 12.98
CA PHE A 192 4.35 5.58 13.67
C PHE A 192 3.42 6.31 14.65
N ASN A 193 2.14 6.39 14.31
CA ASN A 193 1.14 7.02 15.18
C ASN A 193 0.97 6.25 16.49
N LEU A 194 0.94 4.93 16.43
CA LEU A 194 0.90 4.06 17.62
C LEU A 194 2.23 4.12 18.37
N TRP A 195 3.34 3.97 17.66
CA TRP A 195 4.68 4.00 18.25
C TRP A 195 4.90 5.27 19.07
N ARG A 196 4.57 6.46 18.54
CA ARG A 196 4.69 7.74 19.26
C ARG A 196 3.79 7.85 20.49
N LYS A 197 2.56 7.35 20.42
CA LYS A 197 1.62 7.39 21.57
C LYS A 197 2.12 6.56 22.75
N HIS A 198 2.91 5.53 22.49
CA HIS A 198 3.41 4.60 23.50
C HIS A 198 4.88 4.82 23.86
N HIS A 199 5.63 5.64 23.11
CA HIS A 199 7.02 5.95 23.41
C HIS A 199 7.14 6.98 24.54
N THR A 200 7.78 6.58 25.65
CA THR A 200 8.11 7.48 26.75
C THR A 200 9.52 8.06 26.60
N ILE A 201 9.89 9.03 27.43
CA ILE A 201 11.28 9.53 27.51
C ILE A 201 12.31 8.45 27.87
N HIS A 202 11.85 7.29 28.36
CA HIS A 202 12.69 6.14 28.69
C HIS A 202 12.52 4.97 27.71
N GLY A 203 11.82 5.18 26.60
CA GLY A 203 11.51 4.15 25.60
C GLY A 203 10.22 3.39 25.88
N MET A 204 10.12 2.18 25.32
CA MET A 204 8.99 1.25 25.48
C MET A 204 9.47 -0.06 26.08
N ASP A 205 8.67 -0.62 26.98
CA ASP A 205 8.85 -1.98 27.46
C ASP A 205 8.32 -3.01 26.46
N LYS A 206 8.56 -4.29 26.75
CA LYS A 206 8.15 -5.40 25.89
C LYS A 206 6.64 -5.43 25.65
N ASP A 207 5.84 -5.21 26.69
CA ASP A 207 4.38 -5.30 26.57
C ASP A 207 3.83 -4.18 25.68
N SER A 208 4.40 -2.97 25.79
CA SER A 208 4.09 -1.83 24.92
C SER A 208 4.51 -2.09 23.47
N ILE A 209 5.71 -2.64 23.26
CA ILE A 209 6.20 -3.03 21.92
C ILE A 209 5.27 -4.06 21.30
N ASP A 210 4.94 -5.13 22.03
CA ASP A 210 4.09 -6.21 21.54
C ASP A 210 2.67 -5.70 21.25
N TYR A 211 2.15 -4.76 22.05
CA TYR A 211 0.89 -4.08 21.78
C TYR A 211 0.94 -3.26 20.48
N VAL A 212 1.93 -2.37 20.33
CA VAL A 212 2.11 -1.54 19.12
C VAL A 212 2.23 -2.42 17.87
N ASN A 213 3.00 -3.51 17.96
CA ASN A 213 3.17 -4.46 16.87
C ASN A 213 1.87 -5.16 16.47
N ARG A 214 0.99 -5.50 17.42
CA ARG A 214 -0.34 -6.08 17.11
C ARG A 214 -1.28 -5.05 16.51
N MET A 215 -1.31 -3.85 17.07
CA MET A 215 -2.26 -2.79 16.66
C MET A 215 -1.89 -2.12 15.33
N SER A 216 -0.65 -2.28 14.87
CA SER A 216 -0.16 -1.71 13.60
C SER A 216 -0.39 -2.61 12.38
N PHE A 217 -1.20 -3.66 12.49
CA PHE A 217 -1.64 -4.44 11.32
C PHE A 217 -2.80 -3.75 10.59
N PRO A 218 -2.98 -4.02 9.28
CA PRO A 218 -4.21 -3.66 8.57
C PRO A 218 -5.44 -4.16 9.33
N LYS A 219 -6.50 -3.37 9.35
CA LYS A 219 -7.79 -3.81 9.89
C LYS A 219 -8.29 -4.98 9.03
N LEU A 220 -8.76 -6.05 9.68
CA LEU A 220 -9.35 -7.20 9.02
C LEU A 220 -10.78 -7.39 9.49
N GLU A 221 -11.72 -7.39 8.55
CA GLU A 221 -13.11 -7.76 8.76
C GLU A 221 -13.40 -9.06 8.02
N VAL A 222 -14.14 -9.97 8.66
CA VAL A 222 -14.50 -11.27 8.09
C VAL A 222 -15.96 -11.54 8.37
N TYR A 223 -16.71 -11.86 7.33
CA TYR A 223 -18.13 -12.19 7.44
C TYR A 223 -18.57 -13.08 6.28
N ASP A 224 -19.69 -13.76 6.48
CA ASP A 224 -20.36 -14.55 5.45
C ASP A 224 -21.54 -13.77 4.89
N ILE A 225 -21.83 -13.95 3.60
CA ILE A 225 -22.96 -13.32 2.91
C ILE A 225 -23.59 -14.29 1.92
N ASP A 226 -24.91 -14.40 1.95
CA ASP A 226 -25.67 -15.11 0.91
C ASP A 226 -25.91 -14.16 -0.27
N ILE A 227 -25.44 -14.57 -1.44
CA ILE A 227 -25.54 -13.82 -2.68
C ILE A 227 -26.48 -14.57 -3.60
N THR A 228 -27.43 -13.88 -4.21
CA THR A 228 -28.32 -14.44 -5.25
C THR A 228 -27.83 -14.11 -6.66
N ASP A 229 -27.36 -12.90 -6.87
CA ASP A 229 -26.83 -12.42 -8.16
C ASP A 229 -25.79 -11.31 -7.98
N THR A 230 -26.04 -10.36 -7.07
CA THR A 230 -25.20 -9.16 -6.93
C THR A 230 -24.61 -9.05 -5.52
N LEU A 231 -23.29 -8.81 -5.44
CA LEU A 231 -22.61 -8.35 -4.24
C LEU A 231 -22.47 -6.82 -4.26
N ALA A 232 -23.13 -6.15 -3.32
CA ALA A 232 -23.01 -4.71 -3.13
C ALA A 232 -22.08 -4.39 -1.95
N LEU A 233 -21.06 -3.57 -2.20
CA LEU A 233 -20.09 -3.14 -1.18
C LEU A 233 -20.08 -1.60 -1.09
N ASN A 234 -20.10 -1.09 0.15
CA ASN A 234 -20.01 0.33 0.44
C ASN A 234 -18.71 0.60 1.21
N ILE A 235 -17.79 1.32 0.60
CA ILE A 235 -16.42 1.44 1.09
C ILE A 235 -16.12 2.90 1.38
N LYS A 236 -15.72 3.17 2.62
CA LYS A 236 -15.23 4.48 3.03
C LYS A 236 -13.72 4.55 2.73
N MET A 237 -13.36 5.11 1.59
CA MET A 237 -11.97 5.28 1.17
C MET A 237 -11.37 6.51 1.85
N ILE A 238 -10.37 6.31 2.72
CA ILE A 238 -9.54 7.40 3.24
C ILE A 238 -8.43 7.70 2.24
N THR A 239 -8.03 8.97 2.10
CA THR A 239 -6.97 9.40 1.19
C THR A 239 -5.70 8.57 1.34
N ASN A 240 -5.15 8.17 0.19
CA ASN A 240 -4.01 7.25 0.08
C ASN A 240 -4.24 5.86 0.68
N GLY A 241 -5.47 5.51 1.06
CA GLY A 241 -5.85 4.22 1.63
C GLY A 241 -5.92 3.09 0.61
N ILE A 242 -5.96 1.87 1.13
CA ILE A 242 -6.05 0.63 0.37
C ILE A 242 -7.10 -0.26 1.01
N HIS A 243 -7.97 -0.83 0.18
CA HIS A 243 -8.86 -1.91 0.57
C HIS A 243 -8.60 -3.12 -0.31
N LEU A 244 -8.31 -4.26 0.30
CA LEU A 244 -8.25 -5.55 -0.37
C LEU A 244 -9.39 -6.43 0.14
N ILE A 245 -10.25 -6.88 -0.75
CA ILE A 245 -11.44 -7.67 -0.43
C ILE A 245 -11.30 -9.02 -1.12
N GLU A 246 -11.09 -10.07 -0.34
CA GLU A 246 -11.10 -11.46 -0.83
C GLU A 246 -12.54 -11.98 -0.75
N VAL A 247 -13.09 -12.39 -1.88
CA VAL A 247 -14.45 -12.94 -2.02
C VAL A 247 -14.32 -14.39 -2.45
N LYS A 248 -14.84 -15.31 -1.64
CA LYS A 248 -14.74 -16.75 -1.92
C LYS A 248 -16.06 -17.45 -1.64
N ARG A 249 -16.63 -18.11 -2.67
CA ARG A 249 -17.80 -18.96 -2.50
C ARG A 249 -17.46 -20.20 -1.67
N TYR A 250 -18.34 -20.59 -0.76
CA TYR A 250 -18.24 -21.90 -0.13
C TYR A 250 -18.59 -23.01 -1.13
N PRO A 251 -18.02 -24.22 -0.96
CA PRO A 251 -18.47 -25.37 -1.73
C PRO A 251 -19.95 -25.61 -1.48
N SER A 252 -20.71 -25.94 -2.53
CA SER A 252 -22.08 -26.42 -2.37
C SER A 252 -22.06 -27.73 -1.58
N SER A 253 -22.89 -27.80 -0.53
CA SER A 253 -23.12 -29.00 0.26
C SER A 253 -23.79 -30.11 -0.53
#